data_AF-A0A2T4JCH3-F1
#
_entry.id   AF-A0A2T4JCH3-F1
#
_cell.length_a   1.000
_cell.length_b   1.000
_cell.length_c   1.000
_cell.angle_alpha   90.00
_cell.angle_beta   90.00
_cell.angle_gamma   90.00
#
_symmetry.space_group_name_H-M   'P 1'
#
loop_
_entity.id
_entity.type
_entity.pdbx_description
1 polymer ?
#
loop_
_entity_poly.entity_id
_entity_poly.type
_entity_poly.pdbx_seq_one_letter_code
_entity_poly.pdbx_strand_id
1 'polypeptide(L)' 'MPHDWVFEVLKDLMAYAQRNELPALAARVEEAMAVAEAEIASLGEEAALPQRPGPHNGRPH' A
#
# COMPACT_ATOMS: atom_id res chain seq x y z
N MET A 1 5.61 12.19 -2.89
CA MET A 1 4.77 11.10 -2.37
C MET A 1 3.74 10.73 -3.43
N PRO A 2 4.11 9.87 -4.40
CA PRO A 2 3.24 9.53 -5.52
C PRO A 2 2.12 8.54 -5.17
N HIS A 3 2.00 8.08 -3.91
CA HIS A 3 0.97 7.14 -3.49
C HIS A 3 -0.11 7.78 -2.61
N ASP A 4 0.17 8.87 -1.89
CA ASP A 4 -0.81 9.48 -0.96
C ASP A 4 -2.07 10.01 -1.66
N TRP A 5 -1.97 10.43 -2.91
CA TRP A 5 -3.11 10.94 -3.69
C TRP A 5 -4.18 9.87 -3.94
N VAL A 6 -3.82 8.59 -3.93
CA VAL A 6 -4.78 7.50 -4.15
C VAL A 6 -5.80 7.42 -3.01
N PHE A 7 -5.36 7.69 -1.77
CA PHE A 7 -6.24 7.67 -0.61
C PHE A 7 -7.24 8.81 -0.62
N GLU A 8 -6.84 9.99 -1.09
CA GLU A 8 -7.77 11.12 -1.26
C GLU A 8 -8.83 10.82 -2.32
N VAL A 9 -8.44 10.22 -3.45
CA VAL A 9 -9.41 9.78 -4.48
C VAL A 9 -10.35 8.71 -3.96
N LEU A 10 -9.84 7.73 -3.21
CA LEU A 10 -10.69 6.69 -2.62
C LEU A 10 -11.65 7.27 -1.58
N LYS A 11 -11.23 8.25 -0.77
CA LYS A 11 -12.11 8.95 0.18
C LYS A 11 -13.21 9.73 -0.54
N ASP A 12 -12.88 10.45 -1.61
CA ASP A 12 -13.86 11.17 -2.42
C ASP A 12 -14.87 10.21 -3.04
N LEU A 13 -14.40 9.06 -3.56
CA LEU A 13 -15.27 8.04 -4.13
C LEU A 13 -16.17 7.38 -3.08
N MET A 14 -15.67 7.15 -1.87
CA MET A 14 -16.46 6.68 -0.73
C MET A 14 -17.57 7.68 -0.37
N ALA A 15 -17.22 8.96 -0.24
CA ALA A 15 -18.18 10.01 0.07
C ALA A 15 -19.26 10.13 -1.02
N TYR A 16 -18.88 10.01 -2.29
CA TYR A 16 -19.82 9.95 -3.40
C TYR A 16 -20.75 8.74 -3.30
N ALA A 17 -20.21 7.54 -3.05
CA ALA A 17 -21.01 6.32 -2.94
C ALA A 17 -22.04 6.40 -1.80
N GLN A 18 -21.62 6.91 -0.63
CA GLN A 18 -22.50 7.10 0.53
C GLN A 18 -23.61 8.13 0.25
N ARG A 19 -23.27 9.26 -0.37
CA ARG A 19 -24.23 10.33 -0.70
C ARG A 19 -25.28 9.92 -1.72
N ASN A 20 -24.96 8.94 -2.57
CA ASN A 20 -25.85 8.46 -3.64
C ASN A 20 -26.48 7.10 -3.32
N GLU A 21 -26.41 6.64 -2.07
CA GLU A 21 -26.99 5.37 -1.62
C GLU A 21 -26.53 4.17 -2.48
N LEU A 22 -25.23 4.12 -2.79
CA LEU A 22 -24.59 3.05 -3.57
C LEU A 22 -23.80 2.12 -2.63
N PRO A 23 -24.45 1.24 -1.84
CA PRO A 23 -23.79 0.46 -0.79
C PRO A 23 -22.77 -0.54 -1.34
N ALA A 24 -23.05 -1.14 -2.50
CA ALA A 24 -22.11 -2.06 -3.14
C ALA A 24 -20.83 -1.35 -3.61
N LEU A 25 -20.95 -0.09 -4.06
CA LEU A 25 -19.79 0.71 -4.43
C LEU A 25 -18.98 1.10 -3.19
N ALA A 26 -19.65 1.54 -2.12
CA ALA A 26 -18.99 1.87 -0.85
C ALA A 26 -18.18 0.68 -0.30
N ALA A 27 -18.75 -0.52 -0.28
CA ALA A 27 -18.06 -1.73 0.17
C ALA A 27 -16.79 -2.02 -0.67
N ARG A 28 -16.86 -1.83 -1.99
CA ARG A 28 -15.69 -2.03 -2.87
C ARG A 28 -14.61 -0.98 -2.69
N VAL A 29 -14.99 0.25 -2.36
CA VAL A 29 -14.03 1.31 -2.05
C VAL A 29 -13.32 1.03 -0.73
N GLU A 30 -14.02 0.51 0.27
CA GLU A 30 -13.42 0.07 1.54
C GLU A 30 -12.41 -1.05 1.34
N GLU A 31 -12.78 -2.09 0.56
CA GLU A 31 -11.84 -3.16 0.17
C GLU A 31 -10.61 -2.60 -0.57
N ALA A 32 -10.81 -1.67 -1.50
CA ALA A 32 -9.72 -1.04 -2.26
C ALA A 32 -8.79 -0.20 -1.37
N MET A 33 -9.32 0.48 -0.35
CA MET A 33 -8.49 1.21 0.63
C MET A 33 -7.58 0.24 1.40
N ALA A 34 -8.11 -0.88 1.88
CA ALA A 34 -7.32 -1.89 2.61
C ALA A 34 -6.21 -2.50 1.74
N VAL A 35 -6.49 -2.75 0.44
CA VAL A 35 -5.48 -3.22 -0.51
C VAL A 35 -4.40 -2.17 -0.72
N ALA A 36 -4.77 -0.91 -0.94
CA ALA A 36 -3.81 0.18 -1.14
C ALA A 36 -2.89 0.37 0.08
N GLU A 37 -3.42 0.28 1.30
CA GLU A 37 -2.62 0.32 2.54
C GLU A 37 -1.59 -0.81 2.59
N ALA A 38 -2.02 -2.05 2.31
CA ALA A 38 -1.13 -3.21 2.33
C ALA A 38 -0.02 -3.12 1.27
N GLU A 39 -0.34 -2.70 0.04
CA GLU A 39 0.62 -2.57 -1.04
C GLU A 39 1.63 -1.44 -0.77
N ILE A 40 1.16 -0.28 -0.32
CA ILE A 40 2.03 0.88 -0.04
C ILE A 40 2.91 0.62 1.19
N ALA A 41 2.40 -0.04 2.23
CA ALA A 41 3.21 -0.46 3.38
C ALA A 41 4.32 -1.42 2.95
N SER A 42 4.00 -2.38 2.08
CA SER A 42 4.98 -3.35 1.55
C SER A 42 6.09 -2.66 0.73
N LEU A 43 5.75 -1.65 -0.06
CA LEU A 43 6.73 -0.83 -0.79
C LEU A 43 7.67 -0.06 0.15
N GLY A 44 7.19 0.34 1.33
CA GLY A 44 7.99 1.00 2.37
C GLY A 44 8.95 0.05 3.10
N GLU A 45 8.53 -1.19 3.34
CA GLU A 45 9.37 -2.23 3.97
C GLU A 45 10.49 -2.71 3.05
N GLU A 46 10.25 -2.82 1.75
CA GLU A 46 11.27 -3.26 0.79
C GLU A 46 12.42 -2.25 0.64
N ALA A 47 12.15 -0.96 0.88
CA ALA A 47 13.19 0.08 0.96
C ALA A 47 14.01 0.02 2.27
N ALA A 48 13.51 -0.65 3.31
CA ALA A 48 14.12 -0.70 4.64
C ALA A 48 14.93 -1.98 4.91
N LEU A 49 14.95 -2.94 3.98
CA LEU A 49 15.77 -4.15 4.12
C LEU A 49 17.27 -3.78 4.08
N PRO A 50 18.04 -3.97 5.17
CA PRO A 50 19.48 -3.84 5.11
C PRO A 50 20.01 -4.98 4.24
N GLN A 51 20.70 -4.62 3.15
CA GLN A 51 21.46 -5.56 2.34
C GLN A 51 22.33 -6.41 3.28
N ARG A 52 21.99 -7.70 3.43
CA ARG A 52 22.80 -8.65 4.20
C ARG A 52 24.21 -8.61 3.62
N PRO A 53 25.27 -8.33 4.41
CA PRO A 53 26.63 -8.44 3.90
C PRO A 53 26.83 -9.90 3.48
N GLY A 54 27.18 -10.09 2.21
CA GLY A 54 27.42 -11.40 1.61
C GLY A 54 28.49 -12.18 2.38
N PRO A 55 28.47 -13.53 2.27
CA PRO A 55 29.35 -14.38 3.05
C PRO A 55 30.81 -14.09 2.68
N HIS A 56 31.59 -13.66 3.66
CA HIS A 56 33.03 -13.50 3.53
C HIS A 56 33.60 -14.91 3.32
N ASN A 57 33.92 -15.23 2.07
CA ASN A 57 34.62 -16.44 1.70
C ASN A 57 36.10 -16.27 2.09
N GLY A 58 36.37 -16.33 3.39
CA GLY A 58 37.70 -16.26 3.98
C GLY A 58 38.33 -17.65 4.00
N ARG A 59 38.96 -18.01 2.89
CA ARG A 59 39.86 -19.16 2.77
C ARG A 59 41.24 -18.76 3.27
N PRO A 60 41.84 -19.43 4.27
CA PRO A 60 43.28 -19.41 4.45
C PRO A 60 43.89 -20.76 4.03
N HIS A 61 45.19 -20.65 3.75
CA HIS A 61 46.08 -21.57 3.03
C HIS A 61 46.42 -22.86 3.78
#